data_AF-A0A7V8ZHN8-F1
#
_entry.id   AF-A0A7V8ZHN8-F1
#
_cell.length_a   1.000
_cell.length_b   1.000
_cell.length_c   1.000
_cell.angle_alpha   90.00
_cell.angle_beta   90.00
_cell.angle_gamma   90.00
#
_symmetry.space_group_name_H-M   'P 1'
#
loop_
_entity.id
_entity.type
_entity.pdbx_description
1 polymer ?
#
loop_
_entity_poly.entity_id
_entity_poly.type
_entity_poly.pdbx_seq_one_letter_code
_entity_poly.pdbx_strand_id
1 'polypeptide(L)'
;MAWETEHLSPLAAQSDGGERPVAEEDCGLRSPLQRDRDRIVHSKAFRRLKHKTQVFVAPEGDHYRTRLTHTLEVTQIARTVARALRLNEDLTEAIGLGHDLGHPPFGHIGEEVLDICLRERFDRGFRHYEHSLRVVDHLERDGTGLNLTTDVRDGIVCHSGRAPQPRTLEGRIVRLVDRVAYINHDIDDALRAGVLAEADLPTDAIAVLGETGSVRIDRLVHDLVEHAAVAGDIVQGPEAGEAMLALRTFMFENVYLGPRAQREHEKVERVVRTLFEHYCALPGGPPDGGGAPEADLPTRITDYLAGMTDRYCIRTFEELAVPESLAY
;
A
#
# COMPACT_ATOMS: atom_id res chain seq x y z
N MET A 1 -6.81 -28.29 -1.10
CA MET A 1 -6.79 -29.30 -0.01
C MET A 1 -5.77 -30.39 -0.32
N ALA A 2 -6.14 -31.61 -0.74
CA ALA A 2 -5.14 -32.67 -1.02
C ALA A 2 -4.03 -32.24 -2.01
N TRP A 3 -4.41 -31.47 -3.04
CA TRP A 3 -3.45 -30.91 -4.00
C TRP A 3 -2.43 -29.96 -3.37
N GLU A 4 -2.84 -29.11 -2.42
CA GLU A 4 -1.93 -28.14 -1.79
C GLU A 4 -0.90 -28.87 -0.92
N THR A 5 -1.34 -29.88 -0.16
CA THR A 5 -0.45 -30.70 0.66
C THR A 5 0.56 -31.51 -0.18
N GLU A 6 0.17 -31.93 -1.38
CA GLU A 6 1.04 -32.70 -2.27
C GLU A 6 2.05 -31.83 -3.04
N HIS A 7 1.65 -30.61 -3.44
CA HIS A 7 2.42 -29.81 -4.39
C HIS A 7 3.08 -28.56 -3.81
N LEU A 8 2.58 -28.02 -2.69
CA LEU A 8 3.21 -26.88 -2.04
C LEU A 8 4.39 -27.32 -1.17
N SER A 9 5.30 -26.37 -0.94
CA SER A 9 6.36 -26.50 0.05
C SER A 9 5.76 -26.80 1.43
N PRO A 10 6.41 -27.63 2.28
CA PRO A 10 6.01 -27.80 3.68
C PRO A 10 5.99 -26.49 4.49
N LEU A 11 6.67 -25.45 4.00
CA LEU A 11 6.70 -24.12 4.61
C LEU A 11 5.56 -23.21 4.12
N ALA A 12 4.78 -23.64 3.13
CA ALA A 12 3.68 -22.86 2.58
C ALA A 12 2.46 -22.85 3.51
N ALA A 13 1.82 -21.69 3.61
CA ALA A 13 0.53 -21.60 4.29
C ALA A 13 -0.53 -22.39 3.51
N GLN A 14 -1.34 -23.18 4.22
CA GLN A 14 -2.43 -23.94 3.61
C GLN A 14 -3.70 -23.08 3.56
N SER A 15 -4.53 -23.27 2.54
CA SER A 15 -5.77 -22.48 2.38
C SER A 15 -6.82 -22.72 3.48
N ASP A 16 -6.73 -23.83 4.22
CA ASP A 16 -7.59 -24.17 5.37
C ASP A 16 -6.99 -23.79 6.72
N GLY A 17 -5.74 -23.33 6.77
CA GLY A 17 -5.05 -22.98 8.01
C GLY A 17 -5.53 -21.67 8.64
N GLY A 18 -6.29 -20.87 7.91
CA GLY A 18 -6.74 -19.54 8.33
C GLY A 18 -8.18 -19.50 8.82
N GLU A 19 -8.38 -19.11 10.08
CA GLU A 19 -9.71 -18.85 10.63
C GLU A 19 -10.27 -17.52 10.14
N ARG A 20 -11.61 -17.37 10.15
CA ARG A 20 -12.29 -16.09 9.91
C ARG A 20 -12.85 -15.55 11.22
N PRO A 21 -12.86 -14.22 11.45
CA PRO A 21 -13.46 -13.62 12.64
C PRO A 21 -14.92 -14.03 12.85
N VAL A 22 -15.69 -14.11 11.76
CA VAL A 22 -17.07 -14.58 11.76
C VAL A 22 -17.13 -15.88 10.97
N ALA A 23 -17.59 -16.95 11.61
CA ALA A 23 -17.76 -18.24 10.97
C ALA A 23 -18.73 -18.12 9.78
N GLU A 24 -18.36 -18.71 8.65
CA GLU A 24 -19.16 -18.79 7.44
C GLU A 24 -18.95 -20.14 6.79
N GLU A 25 -19.97 -20.62 6.06
CA GLU A 25 -19.86 -21.89 5.35
C GLU A 25 -18.80 -21.82 4.24
N ASP A 26 -18.12 -22.94 4.03
CA ASP A 26 -17.13 -23.08 2.96
C ASP A 26 -17.78 -23.04 1.58
N CYS A 27 -17.05 -22.49 0.62
CA CYS A 27 -17.48 -22.48 -0.77
C CYS A 27 -17.08 -23.81 -1.42
N GLY A 28 -18.02 -24.50 -2.07
CA GLY A 28 -17.74 -25.76 -2.76
C GLY A 28 -16.84 -25.65 -4.00
N LEU A 29 -16.44 -24.45 -4.41
CA LEU A 29 -15.61 -24.20 -5.61
C LEU A 29 -14.33 -23.42 -5.32
N ARG A 30 -14.38 -22.40 -4.45
CA ARG A 30 -13.27 -21.49 -4.18
C ARG A 30 -12.68 -21.76 -2.81
N SER A 31 -11.35 -21.76 -2.71
CA SER A 31 -10.67 -21.82 -1.41
C SER A 31 -10.98 -20.58 -0.55
N PRO A 32 -10.79 -20.64 0.78
CA PRO A 32 -10.93 -19.47 1.64
C PRO A 32 -10.10 -18.27 1.18
N LEU A 33 -8.87 -18.49 0.71
CA LEU A 33 -7.97 -17.44 0.24
C LEU A 33 -8.42 -16.82 -1.09
N GLN A 34 -8.95 -17.62 -2.01
CA GLN A 34 -9.56 -17.12 -3.25
C GLN A 34 -10.78 -16.24 -2.95
N ARG A 35 -11.59 -16.61 -1.95
CA ARG A 35 -12.72 -15.78 -1.51
C ARG A 35 -12.23 -14.45 -0.95
N ASP A 36 -11.13 -14.44 -0.20
CA ASP A 36 -10.55 -13.20 0.35
C ASP A 36 -10.08 -12.26 -0.75
N ARG A 37 -9.31 -12.79 -1.70
CA ARG A 37 -8.91 -12.08 -2.91
C ARG A 37 -10.12 -11.44 -3.60
N ASP A 38 -11.16 -12.24 -3.86
CA ASP A 38 -12.34 -11.77 -4.58
C ASP A 38 -13.07 -10.66 -3.79
N ARG A 39 -13.14 -10.76 -2.45
CA ARG A 39 -13.72 -9.73 -1.58
C ARG A 39 -12.94 -8.43 -1.64
N ILE A 40 -11.61 -8.49 -1.62
CA ILE A 40 -10.73 -7.33 -1.72
C ILE A 40 -10.94 -6.62 -3.06
N VAL A 41 -10.87 -7.35 -4.18
CA VAL A 41 -11.01 -6.77 -5.53
C VAL A 41 -12.36 -6.06 -5.73
N HIS A 42 -13.44 -6.59 -5.15
CA HIS A 42 -14.77 -6.00 -5.26
C HIS A 42 -15.05 -4.89 -4.24
N SER A 43 -14.13 -4.59 -3.32
CA SER A 43 -14.30 -3.56 -2.29
C SER A 43 -14.36 -2.15 -2.88
N LYS A 44 -14.95 -1.20 -2.13
CA LYS A 44 -14.95 0.23 -2.52
C LYS A 44 -13.52 0.79 -2.42
N ALA A 45 -12.77 0.42 -1.37
CA ALA A 45 -11.39 0.85 -1.15
C ALA A 45 -10.45 0.44 -2.29
N PHE A 46 -10.53 -0.81 -2.78
CA PHE A 46 -9.69 -1.26 -3.90
C PHE A 46 -9.96 -0.45 -5.18
N ARG A 47 -11.24 -0.15 -5.46
CA ARG A 47 -11.63 0.72 -6.58
C ARG A 47 -11.07 2.14 -6.46
N ARG A 48 -10.95 2.66 -5.24
CA ARG A 48 -10.38 4.01 -4.99
C ARG A 48 -8.88 4.08 -5.25
N LEU A 49 -8.15 2.97 -5.21
CA LEU A 49 -6.71 2.94 -5.53
C LEU A 49 -6.40 3.48 -6.94
N LYS A 50 -7.34 3.35 -7.88
CA LYS A 50 -7.24 3.94 -9.23
C LYS A 50 -7.11 5.47 -9.20
N HIS A 51 -7.60 6.12 -8.15
CA HIS A 51 -7.69 7.56 -8.03
C HIS A 51 -6.87 8.10 -6.84
N LYS A 52 -5.88 7.31 -6.39
CA LYS A 52 -4.88 7.70 -5.41
C LYS A 52 -3.49 7.65 -6.04
N THR A 53 -2.78 8.76 -5.95
CA THR A 53 -1.38 8.87 -6.35
C THR A 53 -0.52 8.04 -5.43
N GLN A 54 0.58 7.55 -5.97
CA GLN A 54 1.55 6.82 -5.18
C GLN A 54 2.59 7.77 -4.57
N VAL A 55 3.48 8.34 -5.39
CA VAL A 55 4.58 9.22 -4.95
C VAL A 55 4.44 10.64 -5.48
N PHE A 56 4.23 10.80 -6.78
CA PHE A 56 4.09 12.14 -7.35
C PHE A 56 2.63 12.59 -7.28
N VAL A 57 2.41 13.73 -6.62
CA VAL A 57 1.09 14.39 -6.55
C VAL A 57 0.69 14.81 -7.95
N ALA A 58 -0.24 14.05 -8.53
CA ALA A 58 -0.96 14.27 -9.79
C ALA A 58 -0.22 15.17 -10.81
N PRO A 59 0.89 14.71 -11.40
CA PRO A 59 1.56 15.51 -12.40
C PRO A 59 0.70 15.57 -13.66
N GLU A 60 0.75 16.69 -14.36
CA GLU A 60 0.06 16.86 -15.65
C GLU A 60 0.58 15.80 -16.65
N GLY A 61 -0.27 14.82 -17.01
CA GLY A 61 0.03 13.78 -18.01
C GLY A 61 -0.75 12.47 -17.82
N ASP A 62 -0.91 11.71 -18.90
CA ASP A 62 -1.81 10.54 -18.97
C ASP A 62 -1.19 9.21 -18.49
N HIS A 63 0.10 9.21 -18.11
CA HIS A 63 0.90 7.98 -17.90
C HIS A 63 1.51 7.82 -16.49
N TYR A 64 0.97 8.48 -15.47
CA TYR A 64 1.47 8.33 -14.10
C TYR A 64 0.88 7.11 -13.39
N ARG A 65 1.71 6.45 -12.58
CA ARG A 65 1.29 5.30 -11.78
C ARG A 65 0.35 5.74 -10.67
N THR A 66 -0.67 4.92 -10.47
CA THR A 66 -1.62 5.03 -9.35
C THR A 66 -1.28 3.95 -8.32
N ARG A 67 -1.84 4.03 -7.13
CA ARG A 67 -1.72 2.92 -6.16
C ARG A 67 -2.27 1.60 -6.71
N LEU A 68 -3.25 1.66 -7.61
CA LEU A 68 -3.75 0.45 -8.25
C LEU A 68 -2.68 -0.21 -9.14
N THR A 69 -1.94 0.56 -9.94
CA THR A 69 -0.88 -0.01 -10.79
C THR A 69 0.27 -0.58 -9.94
N HIS A 70 0.67 0.11 -8.87
CA HIS A 70 1.61 -0.44 -7.86
C HIS A 70 1.13 -1.75 -7.28
N THR A 71 -0.11 -1.77 -6.80
CA THR A 71 -0.71 -2.96 -6.19
C THR A 71 -0.71 -4.15 -7.15
N LEU A 72 -0.98 -3.92 -8.44
CA LEU A 72 -0.94 -4.96 -9.46
C LEU A 72 0.49 -5.45 -9.74
N GLU A 73 1.47 -4.56 -9.79
CA GLU A 73 2.88 -4.91 -9.97
C GLU A 73 3.44 -5.70 -8.79
N VAL A 74 3.22 -5.23 -7.56
CA VAL A 74 3.59 -5.95 -6.32
C VAL A 74 2.98 -7.34 -6.32
N THR A 75 1.68 -7.44 -6.61
CA THR A 75 0.98 -8.72 -6.68
C THR A 75 1.59 -9.65 -7.71
N GLN A 76 1.88 -9.15 -8.92
CA GLN A 76 2.42 -9.96 -10.01
C GLN A 76 3.84 -10.48 -9.71
N ILE A 77 4.71 -9.63 -9.17
CA ILE A 77 6.06 -10.01 -8.77
C ILE A 77 6.01 -10.99 -7.59
N ALA A 78 5.19 -10.71 -6.57
CA ALA A 78 5.07 -11.54 -5.38
C ALA A 78 4.57 -12.95 -5.72
N ARG A 79 3.57 -13.06 -6.61
CA ARG A 79 3.09 -14.36 -7.11
C ARG A 79 4.17 -15.13 -7.86
N THR A 80 5.03 -14.44 -8.62
CA THR A 80 6.14 -15.06 -9.33
C THR A 80 7.13 -15.70 -8.35
N VAL A 81 7.48 -14.97 -7.28
CA VAL A 81 8.36 -15.47 -6.20
C VAL A 81 7.70 -16.64 -5.45
N ALA A 82 6.43 -16.50 -5.07
CA ALA A 82 5.69 -17.54 -4.37
C ALA A 82 5.63 -18.84 -5.19
N ARG A 83 5.34 -18.73 -6.49
CA ARG A 83 5.32 -19.87 -7.42
C ARG A 83 6.69 -20.55 -7.52
N ALA A 84 7.77 -19.78 -7.65
CA ALA A 84 9.12 -20.32 -7.73
C ALA A 84 9.53 -21.10 -6.47
N LEU A 85 9.05 -20.66 -5.30
CA LEU A 85 9.30 -21.31 -4.00
C LEU A 85 8.24 -22.35 -3.62
N ARG A 86 7.25 -22.61 -4.49
CA ARG A 86 6.07 -23.46 -4.23
C ARG A 86 5.30 -23.06 -2.95
N LEU A 87 5.19 -21.77 -2.70
CA LEU A 87 4.35 -21.19 -1.65
C LEU A 87 2.93 -20.91 -2.16
N ASN A 88 2.03 -20.50 -1.27
CA ASN A 88 0.63 -20.31 -1.61
C ASN A 88 0.41 -19.00 -2.41
N GLU A 89 0.17 -19.14 -3.71
CA GLU A 89 -0.09 -18.00 -4.60
C GLU A 89 -1.38 -17.25 -4.25
N ASP A 90 -2.44 -17.93 -3.82
CA ASP A 90 -3.71 -17.30 -3.50
C ASP A 90 -3.60 -16.43 -2.23
N LEU A 91 -2.83 -16.90 -1.21
CA LEU A 91 -2.52 -16.09 -0.03
C LEU A 91 -1.69 -14.86 -0.42
N THR A 92 -0.62 -15.08 -1.19
CA THR A 92 0.28 -14.02 -1.66
C THR A 92 -0.48 -12.96 -2.46
N GLU A 93 -1.38 -13.39 -3.34
CA GLU A 93 -2.23 -12.53 -4.16
C GLU A 93 -3.22 -11.74 -3.31
N ALA A 94 -3.91 -12.39 -2.36
CA ALA A 94 -4.86 -11.71 -1.48
C ALA A 94 -4.17 -10.64 -0.62
N ILE A 95 -3.00 -10.93 -0.06
CA ILE A 95 -2.20 -9.96 0.71
C ILE A 95 -1.74 -8.82 -0.22
N GLY A 96 -1.18 -9.15 -1.38
CA GLY A 96 -0.71 -8.19 -2.37
C GLY A 96 -1.79 -7.22 -2.82
N LEU A 97 -3.02 -7.67 -3.03
CA LEU A 97 -4.14 -6.80 -3.42
C LEU A 97 -4.70 -5.97 -2.26
N GLY A 98 -4.51 -6.42 -1.02
CA GLY A 98 -5.06 -5.79 0.18
C GLY A 98 -4.11 -4.86 0.94
N HIS A 99 -2.80 -4.92 0.69
CA HIS A 99 -1.80 -4.25 1.52
C HIS A 99 -2.00 -2.72 1.59
N ASP A 100 -2.43 -2.13 0.48
CA ASP A 100 -2.39 -0.69 0.24
C ASP A 100 -3.74 0.04 0.37
N LEU A 101 -4.78 -0.66 0.84
CA LEU A 101 -6.16 -0.16 0.89
C LEU A 101 -6.35 1.09 1.78
N GLY A 102 -5.57 1.22 2.85
CA GLY A 102 -5.69 2.24 3.88
C GLY A 102 -4.86 3.51 3.67
N HIS A 103 -4.15 3.62 2.55
CA HIS A 103 -3.39 4.84 2.26
C HIS A 103 -4.32 6.04 2.08
N PRO A 104 -4.05 7.21 2.69
CA PRO A 104 -4.85 8.41 2.48
C PRO A 104 -4.59 9.02 1.08
N PRO A 105 -5.36 10.05 0.69
CA PRO A 105 -5.02 10.87 -0.47
C PRO A 105 -3.57 11.36 -0.45
N PHE A 106 -2.97 11.56 -1.62
CA PHE A 106 -1.62 12.12 -1.78
C PHE A 106 -0.47 11.25 -1.22
N GLY A 107 -0.71 9.96 -1.04
CA GLY A 107 0.32 8.98 -0.70
C GLY A 107 1.02 9.25 0.63
N HIS A 108 2.35 9.15 0.67
CA HIS A 108 3.13 9.26 1.92
C HIS A 108 3.00 10.63 2.58
N ILE A 109 2.88 11.71 1.79
CA ILE A 109 2.70 13.06 2.33
C ILE A 109 1.36 13.15 3.07
N GLY A 110 0.28 12.61 2.48
CA GLY A 110 -1.02 12.58 3.15
C GLY A 110 -1.01 11.74 4.42
N GLU A 111 -0.26 10.63 4.44
CA GLU A 111 -0.08 9.81 5.65
C GLU A 111 0.64 10.60 6.76
N GLU A 112 1.73 11.29 6.42
CA GLU A 112 2.49 12.10 7.37
C GLU A 112 1.67 13.25 7.95
N VAL A 113 0.99 14.01 7.09
CA VAL A 113 0.16 15.14 7.53
C VAL A 113 -0.98 14.66 8.42
N LEU A 114 -1.67 13.58 8.05
CA LEU A 114 -2.77 13.04 8.86
C LEU A 114 -2.27 12.51 10.21
N ASP A 115 -1.10 11.86 10.25
CA ASP A 115 -0.44 11.42 11.51
C ASP A 115 -0.10 12.62 12.40
N ILE A 116 0.46 13.70 11.85
CA ILE A 116 0.77 14.94 12.58
C ILE A 116 -0.51 15.54 13.18
N CYS A 117 -1.55 15.76 12.36
CA CYS A 117 -2.80 16.36 12.81
C CYS A 117 -3.47 15.55 13.93
N LEU A 118 -3.48 14.22 13.82
CA LEU A 118 -4.06 13.33 14.83
C LEU A 118 -3.26 13.36 16.15
N ARG A 119 -1.92 13.42 16.08
CA ARG A 119 -1.08 13.52 17.27
C ARG A 119 -1.27 14.85 17.99
N GLU A 120 -1.23 15.95 17.24
CA GLU A 120 -1.40 17.31 17.78
C GLU A 120 -2.76 17.50 18.44
N ARG A 121 -3.82 16.93 17.84
CA ARG A 121 -5.21 17.18 18.29
C ARG A 121 -5.74 16.15 19.27
N PHE A 122 -5.32 14.89 19.16
CA PHE A 122 -5.93 13.77 19.88
C PHE A 122 -4.94 12.81 20.53
N ASP A 123 -3.63 13.08 20.45
CA ASP A 123 -2.57 12.17 20.94
C ASP A 123 -2.68 10.75 20.32
N ARG A 124 -3.04 10.69 19.02
CA ARG A 124 -3.19 9.43 18.26
C ARG A 124 -2.33 9.47 17.00
N GLY A 125 -1.79 8.31 16.61
CA GLY A 125 -1.04 8.18 15.37
C GLY A 125 -1.88 7.68 14.20
N PHE A 126 -1.34 7.82 13.00
CA PHE A 126 -1.86 7.21 11.78
C PHE A 126 -0.79 6.43 11.03
N ARG A 127 -1.18 5.24 10.58
CA ARG A 127 -0.38 4.32 9.80
C ARG A 127 -1.26 3.68 8.74
N HIS A 128 -0.85 3.76 7.48
CA HIS A 128 -1.66 3.23 6.37
C HIS A 128 -1.93 1.73 6.52
N TYR A 129 -0.98 0.95 7.04
CA TYR A 129 -1.11 -0.52 7.14
C TYR A 129 -2.10 -0.94 8.25
N GLU A 130 -2.17 -0.17 9.35
CA GLU A 130 -3.21 -0.32 10.37
C GLU A 130 -4.58 0.10 9.80
N HIS A 131 -4.60 1.16 8.99
CA HIS A 131 -5.83 1.59 8.31
C HIS A 131 -6.28 0.59 7.25
N SER A 132 -5.37 -0.07 6.52
CA SER A 132 -5.70 -1.14 5.56
C SER A 132 -6.41 -2.30 6.26
N LEU A 133 -5.92 -2.70 7.45
CA LEU A 133 -6.61 -3.70 8.26
C LEU A 133 -7.99 -3.21 8.72
N ARG A 134 -8.07 -1.95 9.18
CA ARG A 134 -9.35 -1.34 9.57
C ARG A 134 -10.36 -1.30 8.43
N VAL A 135 -9.93 -1.01 7.20
CA VAL A 135 -10.77 -1.01 6.01
C VAL A 135 -11.43 -2.38 5.82
N VAL A 136 -10.63 -3.45 5.87
CA VAL A 136 -11.13 -4.81 5.65
C VAL A 136 -11.88 -5.40 6.84
N ASP A 137 -11.65 -4.91 8.06
CA ASP A 137 -12.33 -5.42 9.26
C ASP A 137 -13.61 -4.65 9.60
N HIS A 138 -13.68 -3.36 9.27
CA HIS A 138 -14.71 -2.48 9.84
C HIS A 138 -15.36 -1.50 8.86
N LEU A 139 -14.74 -1.14 7.73
CA LEU A 139 -15.27 -0.06 6.89
C LEU A 139 -16.02 -0.56 5.66
N GLU A 140 -15.49 -1.61 5.03
CA GLU A 140 -16.13 -2.21 3.88
C GLU A 140 -17.46 -2.88 4.25
N ARG A 141 -18.32 -3.08 3.24
CA ARG A 141 -19.69 -3.61 3.40
C ARG A 141 -20.49 -2.86 4.46
N ASP A 142 -20.48 -1.53 4.33
CA ASP A 142 -21.28 -0.60 5.12
C ASP A 142 -21.13 -0.81 6.64
N GLY A 143 -19.89 -1.01 7.08
CA GLY A 143 -19.54 -1.14 8.51
C GLY A 143 -19.31 -2.57 9.01
N THR A 144 -19.56 -3.60 8.17
CA THR A 144 -19.48 -5.01 8.60
C THR A 144 -18.13 -5.69 8.33
N GLY A 145 -17.28 -5.07 7.51
CA GLY A 145 -16.00 -5.64 7.10
C GLY A 145 -16.14 -6.74 6.03
N LEU A 146 -15.01 -7.13 5.46
CA LEU A 146 -14.88 -8.19 4.48
C LEU A 146 -14.78 -9.59 5.12
N ASN A 147 -14.61 -9.69 6.45
CA ASN A 147 -14.47 -10.96 7.17
C ASN A 147 -13.37 -11.86 6.58
N LEU A 148 -12.18 -11.30 6.34
CA LEU A 148 -11.04 -12.02 5.72
C LEU A 148 -10.42 -13.03 6.70
N THR A 149 -9.69 -14.02 6.16
CA THR A 149 -8.92 -14.99 6.95
C THR A 149 -7.80 -14.31 7.74
N THR A 150 -7.39 -14.94 8.85
CA THR A 150 -6.33 -14.43 9.74
C THR A 150 -5.02 -14.16 9.02
N ASP A 151 -4.62 -15.01 8.09
CA ASP A 151 -3.32 -14.91 7.42
C ASP A 151 -3.30 -13.77 6.39
N VAL A 152 -4.43 -13.52 5.71
CA VAL A 152 -4.56 -12.35 4.85
C VAL A 152 -4.52 -11.07 5.67
N ARG A 153 -5.23 -11.02 6.81
CA ARG A 153 -5.22 -9.88 7.74
C ARG A 153 -3.82 -9.59 8.29
N ASP A 154 -3.11 -10.64 8.72
CA ASP A 154 -1.71 -10.55 9.17
C ASP A 154 -0.80 -10.00 8.08
N GLY A 155 -0.87 -10.57 6.88
CA GLY A 155 -0.08 -10.09 5.74
C GLY A 155 -0.34 -8.62 5.41
N ILE A 156 -1.60 -8.19 5.42
CA ILE A 156 -1.99 -6.80 5.15
C ILE A 156 -1.40 -5.85 6.20
N VAL A 157 -1.54 -6.13 7.49
CA VAL A 157 -1.06 -5.20 8.53
C VAL A 157 0.47 -5.25 8.69
N CYS A 158 1.10 -6.39 8.39
CA CYS A 158 2.53 -6.61 8.58
C CYS A 158 3.38 -6.33 7.33
N HIS A 159 2.80 -5.91 6.20
CA HIS A 159 3.56 -5.68 4.96
C HIS A 159 4.58 -4.54 5.08
N SER A 160 4.27 -3.49 5.84
CA SER A 160 5.08 -2.28 5.89
C SER A 160 6.39 -2.49 6.65
N GLY A 161 7.48 -1.85 6.20
CA GLY A 161 8.77 -1.85 6.90
C GLY A 161 8.73 -1.40 8.38
N ARG A 162 7.70 -0.64 8.78
CA ARG A 162 7.46 -0.14 10.14
C ARG A 162 6.65 -1.12 11.02
N ALA A 163 6.03 -2.13 10.42
CA ALA A 163 5.24 -3.13 11.11
C ALA A 163 6.09 -4.33 11.55
N PRO A 164 5.62 -5.15 12.50
CA PRO A 164 6.20 -6.47 12.78
C PRO A 164 6.30 -7.33 11.52
N GLN A 165 7.19 -8.32 11.53
CA GLN A 165 7.36 -9.22 10.39
C GLN A 165 6.10 -10.11 10.23
N PRO A 166 5.62 -10.34 8.99
CA PRO A 166 4.51 -11.26 8.74
C PRO A 166 4.83 -12.68 9.22
N ARG A 167 3.79 -13.38 9.65
CA ARG A 167 3.88 -14.76 10.15
C ARG A 167 4.22 -15.75 9.04
N THR A 168 3.58 -15.59 7.88
CA THR A 168 3.72 -16.49 6.73
C THR A 168 4.85 -16.04 5.81
N LEU A 169 5.45 -16.98 5.08
CA LEU A 169 6.45 -16.64 4.07
C LEU A 169 5.83 -15.83 2.93
N GLU A 170 4.58 -16.10 2.58
CA GLU A 170 3.79 -15.36 1.60
C GLU A 170 3.66 -13.88 1.98
N GLY A 171 3.36 -13.58 3.25
CA GLY A 171 3.34 -12.20 3.74
C GLY A 171 4.73 -11.55 3.71
N ARG A 172 5.78 -12.30 4.03
CA ARG A 172 7.16 -11.81 3.95
C ARG A 172 7.59 -11.52 2.51
N ILE A 173 7.12 -12.30 1.53
CA ILE A 173 7.31 -12.00 0.11
C ILE A 173 6.69 -10.65 -0.22
N VAL A 174 5.41 -10.44 0.10
CA VAL A 174 4.74 -9.16 -0.21
C VAL A 174 5.48 -7.98 0.41
N ARG A 175 5.89 -8.10 1.69
CA ARG A 175 6.69 -7.08 2.37
C ARG A 175 8.00 -6.74 1.66
N LEU A 176 8.70 -7.74 1.12
CA LEU A 176 9.96 -7.51 0.43
C LEU A 176 9.73 -6.98 -0.98
N VAL A 177 8.80 -7.58 -1.71
CA VAL A 177 8.46 -7.23 -3.09
C VAL A 177 7.86 -5.83 -3.19
N ASP A 178 7.11 -5.38 -2.19
CA ASP A 178 6.66 -3.98 -2.09
C ASP A 178 7.86 -3.01 -2.19
N ARG A 179 8.99 -3.35 -1.56
CA ARG A 179 10.25 -2.58 -1.68
C ARG A 179 10.89 -2.66 -3.06
N VAL A 180 10.82 -3.82 -3.71
CA VAL A 180 11.33 -4.03 -5.06
C VAL A 180 10.49 -3.27 -6.10
N ALA A 181 9.17 -3.30 -5.97
CA ALA A 181 8.28 -2.58 -6.86
C ALA A 181 8.46 -1.07 -6.70
N TYR A 182 8.41 -0.58 -5.45
CA TYR A 182 8.39 0.86 -5.23
C TYR A 182 9.68 1.54 -5.71
N ILE A 183 10.83 0.96 -5.40
CA ILE A 183 12.11 1.58 -5.76
C ILE A 183 12.29 1.73 -7.27
N ASN A 184 11.84 0.72 -8.02
CA ASN A 184 12.06 0.69 -9.46
C ASN A 184 11.18 1.68 -10.19
N HIS A 185 9.90 1.74 -9.83
CA HIS A 185 9.01 2.65 -10.53
C HIS A 185 9.14 4.10 -10.09
N ASP A 186 9.64 4.36 -8.89
CA ASP A 186 9.85 5.73 -8.43
C ASP A 186 11.09 6.30 -9.13
N ILE A 187 12.09 5.46 -9.40
CA ILE A 187 13.20 5.82 -10.29
C ILE A 187 12.64 6.16 -11.68
N ASP A 188 11.82 5.29 -12.28
CA ASP A 188 11.26 5.53 -13.61
C ASP A 188 10.43 6.83 -13.67
N ASP A 189 9.58 7.08 -12.66
CA ASP A 189 8.74 8.26 -12.60
C ASP A 189 9.56 9.53 -12.30
N ALA A 190 10.61 9.45 -11.47
CA ALA A 190 11.52 10.56 -11.20
C ALA A 190 12.33 10.95 -12.44
N LEU A 191 12.81 9.97 -13.21
CA LEU A 191 13.48 10.20 -14.49
C LEU A 191 12.52 10.83 -15.51
N ARG A 192 11.30 10.28 -15.64
CA ARG A 192 10.27 10.82 -16.55
C ARG A 192 9.85 12.25 -16.20
N ALA A 193 9.75 12.55 -14.90
CA ALA A 193 9.40 13.88 -14.40
C ALA A 193 10.56 14.89 -14.46
N GLY A 194 11.75 14.46 -14.89
CA GLY A 194 12.97 15.27 -14.92
C GLY A 194 13.46 15.69 -13.53
N VAL A 195 13.09 14.94 -12.50
CA VAL A 195 13.57 15.14 -11.12
C VAL A 195 14.98 14.60 -10.97
N LEU A 196 15.29 13.53 -11.69
CA LEU A 196 16.60 12.90 -11.78
C LEU A 196 17.01 12.73 -13.24
N ALA A 197 18.31 12.68 -13.50
CA ALA A 197 18.91 12.12 -14.70
C ALA A 197 19.46 10.71 -14.41
N GLU A 198 19.60 9.88 -15.44
CA GLU A 198 20.17 8.52 -15.29
C GLU A 198 21.57 8.54 -14.67
N ALA A 199 22.36 9.57 -15.01
CA ALA A 199 23.71 9.78 -14.48
C ALA A 199 23.75 10.14 -12.99
N ASP A 200 22.62 10.53 -12.40
CA ASP A 200 22.54 10.84 -10.96
C ASP A 200 22.44 9.55 -10.12
N LEU A 201 22.01 8.44 -10.72
CA LEU A 201 21.81 7.18 -10.01
C LEU A 201 23.14 6.60 -9.51
N PRO A 202 23.18 6.02 -8.28
CA PRO A 202 24.38 5.40 -7.72
C PRO A 202 24.97 4.33 -8.65
N THR A 203 26.13 4.62 -9.24
CA THR A 203 26.74 3.77 -10.28
C THR A 203 27.02 2.36 -9.79
N ASP A 204 27.48 2.20 -8.54
CA ASP A 204 27.76 0.88 -7.95
C ASP A 204 26.48 0.03 -7.84
N ALA A 205 25.36 0.64 -7.44
CA ALA A 205 24.10 -0.07 -7.33
C ALA A 205 23.51 -0.43 -8.71
N ILE A 206 23.66 0.47 -9.68
CA ILE A 206 23.25 0.22 -11.07
C ILE A 206 24.10 -0.87 -11.72
N ALA A 207 25.40 -0.94 -11.41
CA ALA A 207 26.26 -2.01 -11.89
C ALA A 207 25.82 -3.40 -11.38
N VAL A 208 25.32 -3.47 -10.14
CA VAL A 208 24.83 -4.72 -9.53
C VAL A 208 23.43 -5.10 -10.03
N LEU A 209 22.51 -4.13 -10.10
CA LEU A 209 21.09 -4.39 -10.33
C LEU A 209 20.66 -4.20 -11.79
N GLY A 210 21.34 -3.34 -12.53
CA GLY A 210 21.07 -3.03 -13.93
C GLY A 210 20.48 -1.64 -14.20
N GLU A 211 20.60 -1.22 -15.45
CA GLU A 211 20.28 0.14 -15.91
C GLU A 211 18.77 0.40 -16.04
N THR A 212 17.98 -0.63 -16.36
CA THR A 212 16.54 -0.49 -16.58
C THR A 212 15.72 -1.10 -15.44
N GLY A 213 14.52 -0.58 -15.19
CA GLY A 213 13.62 -1.11 -14.17
C GLY A 213 13.32 -2.60 -14.34
N SER A 214 13.15 -3.08 -15.58
CA SER A 214 12.95 -4.50 -15.86
C SER A 214 14.15 -5.37 -15.48
N VAL A 215 15.38 -4.93 -15.77
CA VAL A 215 16.60 -5.70 -15.43
C VAL A 215 16.80 -5.71 -13.91
N ARG A 216 16.55 -4.58 -13.23
CA ARG A 216 16.62 -4.51 -11.77
C ARG A 216 15.61 -5.43 -11.08
N ILE A 217 14.36 -5.42 -11.53
CA ILE A 217 13.32 -6.31 -10.99
C ILE A 217 13.72 -7.77 -11.21
N ASP A 218 14.13 -8.14 -12.42
CA ASP A 218 14.56 -9.50 -12.75
C ASP A 218 15.71 -9.97 -11.84
N ARG A 219 16.76 -9.15 -11.70
CA ARG A 219 17.91 -9.44 -10.84
C ARG A 219 17.51 -9.61 -9.37
N LEU A 220 16.67 -8.71 -8.85
CA LEU A 220 16.20 -8.75 -7.45
C LEU A 220 15.30 -9.96 -7.19
N VAL A 221 14.47 -10.36 -8.15
CA VAL A 221 13.60 -11.54 -8.04
C VAL A 221 14.41 -12.83 -8.09
N HIS A 222 15.38 -12.93 -9.00
CA HIS A 222 16.30 -14.06 -9.07
C HIS A 222 17.09 -14.22 -7.76
N ASP A 223 17.71 -13.14 -7.28
CA ASP A 223 18.46 -13.12 -6.03
C ASP A 223 17.59 -13.57 -4.84
N LEU A 224 16.37 -13.03 -4.73
CA LEU A 224 15.41 -13.38 -3.68
C LEU A 224 15.07 -14.88 -3.70
N VAL A 225 14.75 -15.44 -4.86
CA VAL A 225 14.35 -16.85 -4.99
C VAL A 225 15.51 -17.78 -4.64
N GLU A 226 16.71 -17.49 -5.15
CA GLU A 226 17.91 -18.30 -4.93
C GLU A 226 18.29 -18.35 -3.44
N HIS A 227 18.31 -17.20 -2.77
CA HIS A 227 18.66 -17.14 -1.36
C HIS A 227 17.55 -17.67 -0.46
N ALA A 228 16.28 -17.41 -0.78
CA ALA A 228 15.16 -17.89 0.03
C ALA A 228 15.06 -19.42 0.02
N ALA A 229 15.30 -20.05 -1.14
CA ALA A 229 15.28 -21.51 -1.27
C ALA A 229 16.31 -22.21 -0.38
N VAL A 230 17.47 -21.57 -0.15
CA VAL A 230 18.54 -22.10 0.71
C VAL A 230 18.27 -21.80 2.19
N ALA A 231 17.81 -20.59 2.50
CA ALA A 231 17.61 -20.13 3.87
C ALA A 231 16.39 -20.76 4.55
N GLY A 232 15.38 -21.18 3.79
CA GLY A 232 14.07 -21.56 4.34
C GLY A 232 13.28 -20.37 4.89
N ASP A 233 13.63 -19.15 4.47
CA ASP A 233 12.98 -17.88 4.82
C ASP A 233 13.10 -16.90 3.64
N ILE A 234 12.34 -15.80 3.65
CA ILE A 234 12.35 -14.78 2.60
C ILE A 234 13.46 -13.75 2.86
N VAL A 235 14.57 -13.89 2.14
CA VAL A 235 15.77 -13.06 2.28
C VAL A 235 16.37 -12.71 0.93
N GLN A 236 17.04 -11.55 0.85
CA GLN A 236 17.88 -11.17 -0.28
C GLN A 236 19.35 -11.50 0.00
N GLY A 237 20.11 -11.75 -1.06
CA GLY A 237 21.57 -11.84 -0.99
C GLY A 237 22.21 -10.52 -0.57
N PRO A 238 23.41 -10.56 0.03
CA PRO A 238 24.07 -9.37 0.55
C PRO A 238 24.35 -8.34 -0.55
N GLU A 239 24.84 -8.77 -1.71
CA GLU A 239 25.19 -7.87 -2.82
C GLU A 239 23.96 -7.12 -3.38
N ALA A 240 22.90 -7.86 -3.75
CA ALA A 240 21.69 -7.25 -4.29
C ALA A 240 20.91 -6.45 -3.23
N GLY A 241 20.89 -6.93 -1.98
CA GLY A 241 20.25 -6.26 -0.85
C GLY A 241 20.92 -4.92 -0.51
N GLU A 242 22.26 -4.88 -0.48
CA GLU A 242 23.03 -3.65 -0.26
C GLU A 242 22.83 -2.65 -1.41
N ALA A 243 22.85 -3.11 -2.65
CA ALA A 243 22.59 -2.25 -3.81
C ALA A 243 21.17 -1.67 -3.79
N MET A 244 20.16 -2.49 -3.43
CA MET A 244 18.78 -2.03 -3.30
C MET A 244 18.64 -0.99 -2.18
N LEU A 245 19.32 -1.20 -1.05
CA LEU A 245 19.35 -0.24 0.04
C LEU A 245 20.02 1.08 -0.36
N ALA A 246 21.11 1.03 -1.13
CA ALA A 246 21.80 2.21 -1.64
C ALA A 246 20.91 3.04 -2.56
N LEU A 247 20.23 2.40 -3.53
CA LEU A 247 19.23 3.07 -4.38
C LEU A 247 18.10 3.69 -3.54
N ARG A 248 17.64 2.98 -2.49
CA ARG A 248 16.54 3.44 -1.65
C ARG A 248 16.92 4.68 -0.87
N THR A 249 18.10 4.68 -0.28
CA THR A 249 18.65 5.83 0.46
C THR A 249 18.80 7.03 -0.48
N PHE A 250 19.37 6.81 -1.68
CA PHE A 250 19.50 7.84 -2.69
C PHE A 250 18.15 8.45 -3.10
N MET A 251 17.15 7.61 -3.41
CA MET A 251 15.81 8.08 -3.77
C MET A 251 15.17 8.89 -2.63
N PHE A 252 15.42 8.49 -1.38
CA PHE A 252 14.90 9.21 -0.23
C PHE A 252 15.46 10.62 -0.10
N GLU A 253 16.76 10.77 -0.26
CA GLU A 253 17.44 12.06 -0.15
C GLU A 253 17.11 12.99 -1.32
N ASN A 254 17.03 12.45 -2.55
CA ASN A 254 16.96 13.27 -3.76
C ASN A 254 15.56 13.46 -4.32
N VAL A 255 14.64 12.52 -4.05
CA VAL A 255 13.26 12.58 -4.56
C VAL A 255 12.28 12.92 -3.45
N TYR A 256 12.21 12.14 -2.37
CA TYR A 256 11.19 12.36 -1.33
C TYR A 256 11.51 13.58 -0.44
N LEU A 257 12.78 13.85 -0.13
CA LEU A 257 13.22 15.05 0.60
C LEU A 257 13.67 16.20 -0.30
N GLY A 258 13.55 16.03 -1.63
CA GLY A 258 14.00 17.03 -2.59
C GLY A 258 13.15 18.32 -2.58
N PRO A 259 13.68 19.45 -3.08
CA PRO A 259 12.98 20.74 -3.07
C PRO A 259 11.62 20.74 -3.79
N ARG A 260 11.45 19.87 -4.80
CA ARG A 260 10.17 19.72 -5.51
C ARG A 260 9.13 19.02 -4.65
N ALA A 261 9.50 17.95 -3.95
CA ALA A 261 8.62 17.27 -3.02
C ALA A 261 8.22 18.20 -1.86
N GLN A 262 9.15 19.00 -1.33
CA GLN A 262 8.87 19.97 -0.27
C GLN A 262 7.77 20.98 -0.67
N ARG A 263 7.79 21.50 -1.91
CA ARG A 263 6.77 22.46 -2.38
C ARG A 263 5.39 21.83 -2.50
N GLU A 264 5.30 20.59 -2.97
CA GLU A 264 4.01 19.89 -3.03
C GLU A 264 3.55 19.46 -1.64
N HIS A 265 4.47 19.14 -0.74
CA HIS A 265 4.19 18.86 0.67
C HIS A 265 3.43 20.02 1.32
N GLU A 266 3.93 21.26 1.20
CA GLU A 266 3.27 22.45 1.79
C GLU A 266 1.83 22.66 1.29
N LYS A 267 1.54 22.32 0.02
CA LYS A 267 0.19 22.41 -0.55
C LYS A 267 -0.71 21.30 -0.01
N VAL A 268 -0.24 20.07 -0.03
CA VAL A 268 -0.97 18.90 0.49
C VAL A 268 -1.27 19.07 1.97
N GLU A 269 -0.29 19.55 2.75
CA GLU A 269 -0.48 19.84 4.16
C GLU A 269 -1.62 20.82 4.37
N ARG A 270 -1.61 21.93 3.63
CA ARG A 270 -2.68 22.93 3.71
C ARG A 270 -4.05 22.34 3.41
N VAL A 271 -4.17 21.51 2.38
CA VAL A 271 -5.43 20.87 1.98
C VAL A 271 -5.93 19.94 3.09
N VAL A 272 -5.10 18.97 3.50
CA VAL A 272 -5.50 17.94 4.47
C VAL A 272 -5.74 18.55 5.86
N ARG A 273 -4.89 19.47 6.32
CA ARG A 273 -5.04 20.15 7.61
C ARG A 273 -6.31 20.99 7.66
N THR A 274 -6.61 21.74 6.60
CA THR A 274 -7.85 22.55 6.53
C THR A 274 -9.09 21.67 6.65
N LEU A 275 -9.15 20.55 5.92
CA LEU A 275 -10.26 19.61 6.01
C LEU A 275 -10.34 18.94 7.38
N PHE A 276 -9.21 18.54 7.95
CA PHE A 276 -9.13 17.95 9.29
C PHE A 276 -9.66 18.90 10.37
N GLU A 277 -9.20 20.15 10.38
CA GLU A 277 -9.63 21.18 11.33
C GLU A 277 -11.12 21.49 11.19
N HIS A 278 -11.61 21.58 9.94
CA HIS A 278 -13.03 21.75 9.67
C HIS A 278 -13.88 20.64 10.29
N TYR A 279 -13.52 19.36 10.07
CA TYR A 279 -14.28 18.24 10.63
C TYR A 279 -14.11 18.08 12.14
N CYS A 280 -13.00 18.57 12.72
CA CYS A 280 -12.85 18.68 14.17
C CYS A 280 -13.81 19.72 14.77
N ALA A 281 -14.11 20.79 14.04
CA ALA A 281 -14.97 21.87 14.49
C ALA A 281 -16.47 21.65 14.18
N LEU A 282 -16.79 20.79 13.22
CA LEU A 282 -18.16 20.54 12.78
C LEU A 282 -18.96 19.72 13.83
N PRO A 283 -20.08 20.25 14.36
CA PRO A 283 -20.94 19.48 15.25
C PRO A 283 -21.50 18.24 14.53
N GLY A 284 -21.19 17.04 15.05
CA GLY A 284 -21.57 15.78 14.43
C GLY A 284 -20.47 15.11 13.59
N GLY A 285 -19.35 15.79 13.36
CA GLY A 285 -18.18 15.25 12.65
C GLY A 285 -18.36 15.21 11.13
N PRO A 286 -17.51 14.45 10.40
CA PRO A 286 -17.59 14.35 8.94
C PRO A 286 -18.90 13.69 8.47
N PRO A 287 -19.29 13.89 7.20
CA PRO A 287 -20.45 13.24 6.61
C PRO A 287 -20.41 11.71 6.70
N ASP A 288 -21.58 11.09 6.76
CA ASP A 288 -21.70 9.64 6.64
C ASP A 288 -21.26 9.20 5.23
N GLY A 289 -20.22 8.37 5.16
CA GLY A 289 -19.64 8.00 3.87
C GLY A 289 -18.30 7.24 3.89
N GLY A 290 -17.76 6.90 5.06
CA GLY A 290 -16.49 6.16 5.11
C GLY A 290 -16.07 5.57 6.46
N GLY A 291 -16.73 5.90 7.56
CA GLY A 291 -16.39 5.41 8.91
C GLY A 291 -17.52 4.60 9.55
N ALA A 292 -17.20 3.79 10.56
CA ALA A 292 -18.20 3.17 11.41
C ALA A 292 -18.96 4.27 12.19
N PRO A 293 -20.30 4.42 12.07
CA PRO A 293 -21.04 5.53 12.68
C PRO A 293 -20.87 5.65 14.19
N GLU A 294 -20.69 4.50 14.86
CA GLU A 294 -20.52 4.39 16.31
C GLU A 294 -19.10 4.72 16.80
N ALA A 295 -18.15 4.97 15.89
CA ALA A 295 -16.77 5.28 16.27
C ALA A 295 -16.65 6.71 16.84
N ASP A 296 -15.63 6.93 17.67
CA ASP A 296 -15.33 8.25 18.20
C ASP A 296 -14.92 9.24 17.09
N LEU A 297 -15.04 10.54 17.40
CA LEU A 297 -14.78 11.61 16.43
C LEU A 297 -13.40 11.49 15.73
N PRO A 298 -12.27 11.26 16.43
CA PRO A 298 -10.97 11.12 15.77
C PRO A 298 -10.97 10.00 14.74
N THR A 299 -11.57 8.85 15.08
CA THR A 299 -11.63 7.70 14.18
C THR A 299 -12.51 7.99 12.96
N ARG A 300 -13.67 8.63 13.15
CA ARG A 300 -14.55 9.02 12.04
C ARG A 300 -13.85 10.00 11.08
N ILE A 301 -13.09 10.96 11.61
CA ILE A 301 -12.29 11.90 10.81
C ILE A 301 -11.22 11.14 10.01
N THR A 302 -10.46 10.26 10.67
CA THR A 302 -9.44 9.43 10.02
C THR A 302 -10.02 8.59 8.90
N ASP A 303 -11.11 7.86 9.16
CA ASP A 303 -11.76 6.98 8.19
C ASP A 303 -12.28 7.76 6.98
N TYR A 304 -12.85 8.94 7.23
CA TYR A 304 -13.37 9.80 6.17
C TYR A 304 -12.24 10.35 5.30
N LEU A 305 -11.23 10.99 5.89
CA LEU A 305 -10.12 11.61 5.16
C LEU A 305 -9.27 10.56 4.43
N ALA A 306 -8.87 9.48 5.11
CA ALA A 306 -8.09 8.41 4.49
C ALA A 306 -8.89 7.67 3.40
N GLY A 307 -10.22 7.63 3.53
CA GLY A 307 -11.13 7.05 2.56
C GLY A 307 -11.32 7.85 1.28
N MET A 308 -10.91 9.12 1.22
CA MET A 308 -11.05 9.96 0.02
C MET A 308 -10.12 9.53 -1.11
N THR A 309 -10.46 9.88 -2.35
CA THR A 309 -9.51 9.91 -3.47
C THR A 309 -8.88 11.29 -3.55
N ASP A 310 -7.75 11.44 -4.26
CA ASP A 310 -7.07 12.73 -4.35
C ASP A 310 -7.97 13.81 -4.95
N ARG A 311 -8.67 13.48 -6.04
CA ARG A 311 -9.60 14.40 -6.71
C ARG A 311 -10.79 14.78 -5.83
N TYR A 312 -11.29 13.83 -5.04
CA TYR A 312 -12.38 14.12 -4.11
C TYR A 312 -11.88 15.04 -2.99
N CYS A 313 -10.70 14.77 -2.43
CA CYS A 313 -10.07 15.57 -1.39
C CYS A 313 -9.85 17.02 -1.85
N ILE A 314 -9.28 17.23 -3.05
CA ILE A 314 -9.09 18.55 -3.65
C ILE A 314 -10.43 19.27 -3.82
N ARG A 315 -11.42 18.62 -4.43
CA ARG A 315 -12.74 19.23 -4.65
C ARG A 315 -13.41 19.62 -3.34
N THR A 316 -13.38 18.76 -2.33
CA THR A 316 -13.96 19.07 -1.00
C THR A 316 -13.24 20.23 -0.34
N PHE A 317 -11.92 20.35 -0.52
CA PHE A 317 -11.18 21.53 -0.08
C PHE A 317 -11.58 22.79 -0.85
N GLU A 318 -11.72 22.73 -2.17
CA GLU A 318 -12.16 23.86 -2.99
C GLU A 318 -13.54 24.36 -2.58
N GLU A 319 -14.52 23.46 -2.44
CA GLU A 319 -15.88 23.77 -1.97
C GLU A 319 -15.90 24.43 -0.59
N LEU A 320 -14.95 24.06 0.28
CA LEU A 320 -14.87 24.57 1.65
C LEU A 320 -14.14 25.90 1.76
N ALA A 321 -13.01 26.05 1.07
CA ALA A 321 -12.02 27.08 1.33
C ALA A 321 -11.90 28.13 0.22
N VAL A 322 -12.44 27.86 -0.97
CA VAL A 322 -12.36 28.77 -2.12
C VAL A 322 -13.73 29.42 -2.35
N PRO A 323 -13.84 30.77 -2.24
CA PRO A 323 -15.10 31.46 -2.50
C PRO A 323 -15.58 31.30 -3.95
N GLU A 324 -16.88 31.07 -4.13
CA GLU A 324 -17.48 31.11 -5.46
C GLU A 324 -17.63 32.55 -5.96
N SER A 325 -17.21 32.80 -7.20
CA SER A 325 -17.51 34.04 -7.90
C SER A 325 -19.02 34.12 -8.12
N LEU A 326 -19.71 35.04 -7.45
CA LEU A 326 -21.07 35.42 -7.81
C LEU A 326 -21.05 36.03 -9.22
N ALA A 327 -21.39 35.23 -10.23
CA ALA A 327 -21.66 35.74 -11.56
C ALA A 327 -22.95 36.59 -11.48
N TYR A 328 -22.79 37.90 -11.58
CA TYR A 328 -23.89 38.85 -11.78
C TYR A 328 -24.24 38.96 -13.26
#